data_AF-A0A9P6MD57-F1
#
_entry.id   AF-A0A9P6MD57-F1
#
_cell.length_a   1.000
_cell.length_b   1.000
_cell.length_c   1.000
_cell.angle_alpha   90.00
_cell.angle_beta   90.00
_cell.angle_gamma   90.00
#
_symmetry.space_group_name_H-M   'P 1'
#
loop_
_entity.id
_entity.type
_entity.pdbx_description
1 polymer ?
#
loop_
_entity_poly.entity_id
_entity_poly.type
_entity_poly.pdbx_seq_one_letter_code
_entity_poly.pdbx_strand_id
1 'polypeptide(L)'
;MKILEDSLRMNSVYYVGPLSETVFSKLLTKYPRLNQADIVDKVTNLTNRVPRELVRLSDAIEDKEDPITNEILEDCASTRSNSFYIVVWEYFLGLHEVSKHKFYKALLKAFLGNTSIADFEWDFVDLGLIYRIKGDLNSTMNRILCPPVQKALLKAFMDMPLTKDIMDRVNLGNISGQEFEQALLIQFITSNKPIVPTATDIVNANPTSIHWTSNIVRLSDFQTNRSAKAKE
;
A
#
# COMPACT_ATOMS: atom_id res chain seq x y z
N MET A 1 -23.34 -30.40 -35.02
CA MET A 1 -22.10 -30.41 -34.21
C MET A 1 -21.38 -29.09 -34.42
N LYS A 2 -21.81 -28.05 -33.70
CA LYS A 2 -21.17 -26.72 -33.60
C LYS A 2 -21.65 -26.11 -32.28
N ILE A 3 -21.22 -26.73 -31.19
CA ILE A 3 -21.34 -26.24 -29.81
C ILE A 3 -19.96 -26.48 -29.21
N LEU A 4 -18.94 -25.76 -29.67
CA LEU A 4 -17.57 -25.91 -29.16
C LEU A 4 -16.63 -24.77 -29.62
N GLU A 5 -17.14 -23.56 -29.80
CA GLU A 5 -16.26 -22.39 -30.04
C GLU A 5 -16.52 -21.18 -29.12
N ASP A 6 -17.56 -21.20 -28.27
CA ASP A 6 -17.87 -20.09 -27.34
C ASP A 6 -17.44 -20.32 -25.88
N SER A 7 -16.80 -21.45 -25.54
CA SER A 7 -16.51 -21.82 -24.14
C SER A 7 -15.11 -21.45 -23.62
N LEU A 8 -14.37 -20.59 -24.32
CA LEU A 8 -12.99 -20.20 -23.94
C LEU A 8 -12.76 -18.69 -23.84
N ARG A 9 -13.81 -17.89 -23.68
CA ARG A 9 -13.63 -16.55 -23.06
C ARG A 9 -13.51 -16.77 -21.57
N MET A 10 -12.26 -16.82 -21.09
CA MET A 10 -11.94 -16.82 -19.66
C MET A 10 -12.84 -15.81 -18.95
N ASN A 11 -13.63 -16.30 -18.00
CA ASN A 11 -14.49 -15.51 -17.15
C ASN A 11 -13.66 -14.36 -16.57
N SER A 12 -13.96 -13.13 -16.97
CA SER A 12 -13.36 -11.94 -16.41
C SER A 12 -13.54 -11.94 -14.90
N VAL A 13 -12.43 -11.96 -14.16
CA VAL A 13 -12.43 -11.89 -12.70
C VAL A 13 -12.91 -10.49 -12.31
N TYR A 14 -14.18 -10.37 -11.89
CA TYR A 14 -14.69 -9.13 -11.33
C TYR A 14 -14.08 -8.92 -9.96
N TYR A 15 -13.06 -8.07 -9.92
CA TYR A 15 -12.47 -7.65 -8.66
C TYR A 15 -13.47 -6.78 -7.88
N VAL A 16 -13.93 -7.28 -6.73
CA VAL A 16 -14.81 -6.51 -5.83
C VAL A 16 -13.93 -5.70 -4.89
N GLY A 17 -13.79 -4.41 -5.21
CA GLY A 17 -13.20 -3.43 -4.30
C GLY A 17 -14.05 -3.20 -3.04
N PRO A 18 -13.71 -2.17 -2.25
CA PRO A 18 -14.51 -1.79 -1.08
C PRO A 18 -16.00 -1.62 -1.41
N LEU A 19 -16.86 -2.27 -0.62
CA LEU A 19 -18.30 -2.01 -0.67
C LEU A 19 -18.61 -0.64 -0.07
N SER A 20 -19.80 -0.10 -0.41
CA SER A 20 -20.33 1.05 0.33
C SER A 20 -20.53 0.68 1.80
N GLU A 21 -20.45 1.66 2.68
CA GLU A 21 -20.64 1.47 4.12
C GLU A 21 -21.94 0.75 4.44
N THR A 22 -23.05 1.21 3.86
CA THR A 22 -24.39 0.65 4.09
C THR A 22 -24.50 -0.82 3.67
N VAL A 23 -23.85 -1.22 2.58
CA VAL A 23 -23.86 -2.61 2.11
C VAL A 23 -22.90 -3.46 2.96
N PHE A 24 -21.72 -2.93 3.29
CA PHE A 24 -20.76 -3.63 4.14
C PHE A 24 -21.30 -3.86 5.55
N SER A 25 -21.94 -2.88 6.18
CA SER A 25 -22.56 -3.04 7.50
C SER A 25 -23.62 -4.15 7.49
N LYS A 26 -24.45 -4.22 6.44
CA LYS A 26 -25.41 -5.33 6.26
C LYS A 26 -24.71 -6.68 6.14
N LEU A 27 -23.62 -6.77 5.39
CA LEU A 27 -22.82 -7.99 5.28
C LEU A 27 -22.20 -8.38 6.63
N LEU A 28 -21.66 -7.40 7.37
CA LEU A 28 -21.00 -7.63 8.66
C LEU A 28 -21.94 -8.20 9.72
N THR A 29 -23.26 -7.91 9.64
CA THR A 29 -24.26 -8.55 10.53
C THR A 29 -24.29 -10.08 10.43
N LYS A 30 -23.77 -10.66 9.34
CA LYS A 30 -23.64 -12.12 9.16
C LYS A 30 -22.43 -12.71 9.87
N TYR A 31 -21.59 -11.89 10.49
CA TYR A 31 -20.38 -12.29 11.21
C TYR A 31 -20.43 -11.78 12.66
N PRO A 32 -21.25 -12.39 13.55
CA PRO A 32 -21.49 -11.86 14.91
C PRO A 32 -20.21 -11.65 15.73
N ARG A 33 -19.22 -12.53 15.59
CA ARG A 33 -17.93 -12.44 16.29
C ARG A 33 -17.09 -11.23 15.85
N LEU A 34 -17.27 -10.76 14.62
CA LEU A 34 -16.59 -9.58 14.05
C LEU A 34 -17.45 -8.30 14.12
N ASN A 35 -18.73 -8.43 14.45
CA ASN A 35 -19.69 -7.33 14.57
C ASN A 35 -19.91 -6.91 16.03
N GLN A 36 -18.88 -7.04 16.87
CA GLN A 36 -18.92 -6.60 18.27
C GLN A 36 -18.58 -5.12 18.36
N ALA A 37 -19.28 -4.37 19.23
CA ALA A 37 -19.16 -2.92 19.33
C ALA A 37 -17.71 -2.43 19.55
N ASP A 38 -16.92 -3.19 20.31
CA ASP A 38 -15.55 -2.80 20.68
C ASP A 38 -14.53 -2.93 19.53
N ILE A 39 -14.84 -3.69 18.47
CA ILE A 39 -13.91 -4.01 17.38
C ILE A 39 -14.47 -3.74 15.98
N VAL A 40 -15.76 -3.43 15.83
CA VAL A 40 -16.43 -3.26 14.53
C VAL A 40 -15.73 -2.22 13.63
N ASP A 41 -15.27 -1.12 14.22
CA ASP A 41 -14.52 -0.07 13.50
C ASP A 41 -13.16 -0.58 13.05
N LYS A 42 -12.49 -1.38 13.90
CA LYS A 42 -11.20 -1.99 13.58
C LYS A 42 -11.34 -2.98 12.43
N VAL A 43 -12.36 -3.84 12.47
CA VAL A 43 -12.68 -4.79 11.39
C VAL A 43 -12.97 -4.06 10.08
N THR A 44 -13.80 -3.02 10.14
CA THR A 44 -14.16 -2.20 8.96
C THR A 44 -12.92 -1.57 8.33
N ASN A 45 -12.02 -1.04 9.16
CA ASN A 45 -10.76 -0.45 8.72
C ASN A 45 -9.78 -1.49 8.15
N LEU A 46 -9.57 -2.60 8.85
CA LEU A 46 -8.62 -3.65 8.46
C LEU A 46 -9.00 -4.29 7.12
N THR A 47 -10.29 -4.51 6.90
CA THR A 47 -10.80 -5.10 5.65
C THR A 47 -10.97 -4.07 4.54
N ASN A 48 -10.94 -2.77 4.87
CA ASN A 48 -11.36 -1.67 3.99
C ASN A 48 -12.71 -1.95 3.29
N ARG A 49 -13.63 -2.60 4.00
CA ARG A 49 -14.95 -3.02 3.48
C ARG A 49 -14.91 -3.97 2.27
N VAL A 50 -13.80 -4.69 2.09
CA VAL A 50 -13.62 -5.65 1.00
C VAL A 50 -14.20 -7.00 1.43
N PRO A 51 -15.20 -7.56 0.73
CA PRO A 51 -15.87 -8.80 1.16
C PRO A 51 -14.91 -9.97 1.30
N ARG A 52 -13.99 -10.14 0.35
CA ARG A 52 -12.96 -11.20 0.38
C ARG A 52 -12.09 -11.12 1.64
N GLU A 53 -11.69 -9.92 2.04
CA GLU A 53 -10.86 -9.75 3.24
C GLU A 53 -11.66 -9.93 4.53
N LEU A 54 -12.97 -9.66 4.52
CA LEU A 54 -13.86 -10.00 5.64
C LEU A 54 -14.02 -11.52 5.81
N VAL A 55 -14.30 -12.25 4.72
CA VAL A 55 -14.41 -13.73 4.76
C VAL A 55 -13.12 -14.32 5.30
N ARG A 56 -11.97 -13.91 4.75
CA ARG A 56 -10.68 -14.41 5.21
C ARG A 56 -10.39 -14.08 6.68
N LEU A 57 -10.77 -12.89 7.14
CA LEU A 57 -10.61 -12.53 8.55
C LEU A 57 -11.48 -13.42 9.43
N SER A 58 -12.71 -13.73 9.02
CA SER A 58 -13.59 -14.67 9.71
C SER A 58 -12.96 -16.06 9.82
N ASP A 59 -12.42 -16.58 8.73
CA ASP A 59 -11.75 -17.89 8.72
C ASP A 59 -10.51 -17.88 9.64
N ALA A 60 -9.75 -16.77 9.67
CA ALA A 60 -8.55 -16.65 10.49
C ALA A 60 -8.82 -16.61 12.01
N ILE A 61 -10.05 -16.26 12.41
CA ILE A 61 -10.45 -16.20 13.82
C ILE A 61 -11.33 -17.37 14.25
N GLU A 62 -11.63 -18.32 13.36
CA GLU A 62 -12.55 -19.44 13.63
C GLU A 62 -12.13 -20.21 14.90
N ASP A 63 -10.84 -20.56 14.98
CA ASP A 63 -10.25 -21.32 16.09
C ASP A 63 -9.81 -20.44 17.30
N LYS A 64 -10.09 -19.14 17.29
CA LYS A 64 -9.71 -18.23 18.39
C LYS A 64 -10.77 -18.26 19.49
N GLU A 65 -10.36 -18.09 20.74
CA GLU A 65 -11.30 -17.98 21.86
C GLU A 65 -12.02 -16.62 21.85
N ASP A 66 -13.25 -16.61 22.34
CA ASP A 66 -14.00 -15.37 22.57
C ASP A 66 -13.61 -14.74 23.92
N PRO A 67 -13.64 -13.39 24.04
CA PRO A 67 -13.97 -12.42 23.00
C PRO A 67 -12.81 -12.16 22.04
N ILE A 68 -13.13 -11.78 20.80
CA ILE A 68 -12.13 -11.33 19.84
C ILE A 68 -11.55 -9.99 20.30
N THR A 69 -10.25 -9.95 20.56
CA THR A 69 -9.55 -8.75 21.01
C THR A 69 -8.87 -8.02 19.85
N ASN A 70 -8.52 -6.76 20.08
CA ASN A 70 -7.73 -5.99 19.12
C ASN A 70 -6.35 -6.62 18.85
N GLU A 71 -5.78 -7.32 19.84
CA GLU A 71 -4.50 -8.05 19.69
C GLU A 71 -4.64 -9.19 18.67
N ILE A 72 -5.70 -10.00 18.78
CA ILE A 72 -6.01 -11.06 17.81
C ILE A 72 -6.16 -10.49 16.40
N LEU A 73 -6.84 -9.34 16.27
CA LEU A 73 -7.02 -8.68 14.98
C LEU A 73 -5.71 -8.14 14.39
N GLU A 74 -4.80 -7.62 15.22
CA GLU A 74 -3.47 -7.20 14.76
C GLU A 74 -2.58 -8.38 14.36
N ASP A 75 -2.67 -9.50 15.06
CA ASP A 75 -1.97 -10.73 14.68
C ASP A 75 -2.46 -11.27 13.34
N CYS A 76 -3.79 -11.26 13.13
CA CYS A 76 -4.40 -11.62 11.84
C CYS A 76 -3.95 -10.65 10.74
N ALA A 77 -3.94 -9.35 11.02
CA ALA A 77 -3.50 -8.33 10.07
C ALA A 77 -2.01 -8.46 9.71
N SER A 78 -1.16 -8.80 10.69
CA SER A 78 0.27 -9.01 10.50
C SER A 78 0.55 -10.26 9.68
N THR A 79 -0.11 -11.36 10.00
CA THR A 79 -0.07 -12.61 9.21
C THR A 79 -0.52 -12.37 7.78
N ARG A 80 -1.62 -11.62 7.60
CA ARG A 80 -2.13 -11.26 6.28
C ARG A 80 -1.15 -10.38 5.51
N SER A 81 -0.55 -9.39 6.16
CA SER A 81 0.47 -8.52 5.56
C SER A 81 1.68 -9.32 5.07
N ASN A 82 2.15 -10.29 5.86
CA ASN A 82 3.26 -11.17 5.47
C ASN A 82 2.90 -12.02 4.24
N SER A 83 1.67 -12.56 4.17
CA SER A 83 1.23 -13.32 3.00
C SER A 83 1.20 -12.45 1.73
N PHE A 84 0.78 -11.19 1.84
CA PHE A 84 0.82 -10.26 0.71
C PHE A 84 2.24 -9.85 0.34
N TYR A 85 3.13 -9.69 1.33
CA TYR A 85 4.53 -9.36 1.07
C TYR A 85 5.20 -10.42 0.19
N ILE A 86 4.96 -11.70 0.48
CA ILE A 86 5.48 -12.81 -0.33
C ILE A 86 5.04 -12.67 -1.79
N VAL A 87 3.74 -12.45 -2.03
CA VAL A 87 3.18 -12.26 -3.39
C VAL A 87 3.81 -11.07 -4.11
N VAL A 88 3.95 -9.93 -3.43
CA VAL A 88 4.57 -8.73 -4.01
C VAL A 88 6.05 -8.96 -4.32
N TRP A 89 6.76 -9.64 -3.43
CA TRP A 89 8.18 -9.89 -3.56
C TRP A 89 8.47 -10.87 -4.70
N GLU A 90 7.70 -11.97 -4.80
CA GLU A 90 7.79 -12.92 -5.90
C GLU A 90 7.49 -12.25 -7.25
N TYR A 91 6.45 -11.40 -7.30
CA TYR A 91 6.17 -10.59 -8.48
C TYR A 91 7.39 -9.74 -8.87
N PHE A 92 7.94 -8.97 -7.93
CA PHE A 92 9.11 -8.12 -8.17
C PHE A 92 10.33 -8.90 -8.66
N LEU A 93 10.63 -10.05 -8.05
CA LEU A 93 11.74 -10.91 -8.46
C LEU A 93 11.57 -11.46 -9.88
N GLY A 94 10.33 -11.72 -10.30
CA GLY A 94 9.99 -12.18 -11.64
C GLY A 94 10.06 -11.11 -12.73
N LEU A 95 10.14 -9.83 -12.36
CA LEU A 95 10.22 -8.73 -13.33
C LEU A 95 11.59 -8.66 -14.03
N HIS A 96 11.57 -8.26 -15.30
CA HIS A 96 12.77 -7.78 -15.97
C HIS A 96 13.25 -6.44 -15.37
N GLU A 97 14.55 -6.14 -15.45
CA GLU A 97 15.15 -4.94 -14.83
C GLU A 97 14.45 -3.61 -15.20
N VAL A 98 14.02 -3.47 -16.46
CA VAL A 98 13.27 -2.27 -16.89
C VAL A 98 11.91 -2.19 -16.19
N SER A 99 11.21 -3.31 -16.01
CA SER A 99 9.92 -3.36 -15.32
C SER A 99 10.07 -3.19 -13.81
N LYS A 100 11.17 -3.65 -13.21
CA LYS A 100 11.49 -3.38 -11.79
C LYS A 100 11.52 -1.88 -11.51
N HIS A 101 12.17 -1.09 -12.37
CA HIS A 101 12.20 0.37 -12.23
C HIS A 101 10.81 1.01 -12.38
N LYS A 102 10.01 0.56 -13.35
CA LYS A 102 8.63 1.03 -13.53
C LYS A 102 7.76 0.72 -12.31
N PHE A 103 7.86 -0.52 -11.82
CA PHE A 103 7.14 -0.98 -10.64
C PHE A 103 7.52 -0.18 -9.40
N TYR A 104 8.81 0.07 -9.21
CA TYR A 104 9.33 0.92 -8.14
C TYR A 104 8.72 2.34 -8.17
N LYS A 105 8.74 2.98 -9.35
CA LYS A 105 8.11 4.30 -9.54
C LYS A 105 6.60 4.28 -9.30
N ALA A 106 5.91 3.21 -9.68
CA ALA A 106 4.48 3.05 -9.44
C ALA A 106 4.15 2.94 -7.94
N LEU A 107 4.94 2.16 -7.18
CA LEU A 107 4.81 2.08 -5.73
C LEU A 107 5.05 3.44 -5.06
N LEU A 108 6.08 4.15 -5.49
CA LEU A 108 6.42 5.47 -4.96
C LEU A 108 5.27 6.47 -5.16
N LYS A 109 4.70 6.51 -6.37
CA LYS A 109 3.50 7.31 -6.68
C LYS A 109 2.31 6.91 -5.82
N ALA A 110 2.11 5.61 -5.58
CA ALA A 110 1.01 5.10 -4.76
C ALA A 110 1.12 5.53 -3.28
N PHE A 111 2.34 5.70 -2.75
CA PHE A 111 2.55 6.17 -1.37
C PHE A 111 2.53 7.69 -1.22
N LEU A 112 3.10 8.43 -2.19
CA LEU A 112 3.21 9.89 -2.16
C LEU A 112 1.93 10.66 -2.49
N GLY A 113 0.83 9.94 -2.69
CA GLY A 113 -0.42 10.40 -3.30
C GLY A 113 -0.72 11.88 -3.12
N ASN A 114 -0.57 12.63 -4.21
CA ASN A 114 -1.27 13.91 -4.36
C ASN A 114 -2.02 14.06 -5.69
N THR A 115 -1.62 13.42 -6.79
CA THR A 115 -2.35 13.61 -8.08
C THR A 115 -2.16 12.52 -9.14
N SER A 116 -1.27 11.53 -8.97
CA SER A 116 -0.89 10.67 -10.10
C SER A 116 -1.54 9.29 -10.08
N ILE A 117 -2.12 8.95 -11.23
CA ILE A 117 -2.39 7.59 -11.68
C ILE A 117 -1.10 6.79 -11.48
N ALA A 118 -1.07 5.88 -10.51
CA ALA A 118 0.05 4.94 -10.37
C ALA A 118 -0.08 3.90 -11.48
N ASP A 119 0.80 3.93 -12.47
CA ASP A 119 0.76 3.04 -13.63
C ASP A 119 1.33 1.67 -13.29
N PHE A 120 0.52 0.83 -12.63
CA PHE A 120 0.85 -0.58 -12.45
C PHE A 120 0.56 -1.37 -13.73
N GLU A 121 1.45 -2.31 -14.07
CA GLU A 121 1.25 -3.26 -15.15
C GLU A 121 0.01 -4.14 -14.86
N TRP A 122 -0.66 -4.62 -15.92
CA TRP A 122 -1.96 -5.29 -15.80
C TRP A 122 -1.89 -6.59 -14.99
N ASP A 123 -0.82 -7.35 -15.17
CA ASP A 123 -0.49 -8.55 -14.40
C ASP A 123 -0.33 -8.27 -12.90
N PHE A 124 0.26 -7.14 -12.51
CA PHE A 124 0.27 -6.73 -11.11
C PHE A 124 -1.14 -6.41 -10.59
N VAL A 125 -1.96 -5.75 -11.40
CA VAL A 125 -3.35 -5.43 -11.03
C VAL A 125 -4.16 -6.70 -10.81
N ASP A 126 -3.91 -7.74 -11.62
CA ASP A 126 -4.57 -9.04 -11.51
C ASP A 126 -4.24 -9.81 -10.22
N LEU A 127 -3.15 -9.44 -9.52
CA LEU A 127 -2.86 -9.96 -8.17
C LEU A 127 -3.90 -9.54 -7.13
N GLY A 128 -4.74 -8.55 -7.46
CA GLY A 128 -5.83 -8.12 -6.59
C GLY A 128 -5.35 -7.49 -5.28
N LEU A 129 -4.22 -6.78 -5.36
CA LEU A 129 -3.63 -5.98 -4.28
C LEU A 129 -4.03 -4.50 -4.37
N ILE A 130 -4.39 -4.08 -5.56
CA ILE A 130 -4.87 -2.74 -5.87
C ILE A 130 -6.19 -2.84 -6.62
N TYR A 131 -6.97 -1.77 -6.60
CA TYR A 131 -8.21 -1.67 -7.33
C TYR A 131 -8.31 -0.36 -8.08
N ARG A 132 -9.06 -0.40 -9.17
CA ARG A 132 -9.22 0.73 -10.08
C ARG A 132 -10.50 1.46 -9.76
N ILE A 133 -10.38 2.77 -9.59
CA ILE A 133 -11.52 3.69 -9.52
C ILE A 133 -11.47 4.55 -10.78
N LYS A 134 -12.61 4.70 -11.44
CA LYS A 134 -12.75 5.68 -12.51
C LYS A 134 -12.76 7.07 -11.89
N GLY A 135 -11.75 7.87 -12.22
CA GLY A 135 -11.69 9.28 -11.87
C GLY A 135 -12.41 10.15 -12.91
N ASP A 136 -12.38 11.46 -12.69
CA ASP A 136 -12.91 12.42 -13.65
C ASP A 136 -12.06 12.41 -14.95
N LEU A 137 -12.69 12.76 -16.07
CA LEU A 137 -12.05 12.86 -17.39
C LEU A 137 -11.40 11.57 -17.93
N ASN A 138 -12.01 10.39 -17.69
CA ASN A 138 -11.49 9.07 -18.09
C ASN A 138 -10.14 8.67 -17.47
N SER A 139 -9.69 9.35 -16.42
CA SER A 139 -8.54 8.88 -15.64
C SER A 139 -8.90 7.62 -14.85
N THR A 140 -7.98 6.68 -14.73
CA THR A 140 -8.13 5.49 -13.86
C THR A 140 -7.18 5.64 -12.69
N MET A 141 -7.69 5.72 -11.47
CA MET A 141 -6.88 5.80 -10.27
C MET A 141 -6.72 4.41 -9.66
N ASN A 142 -5.47 3.98 -9.44
CA ASN A 142 -5.18 2.78 -8.68
C ASN A 142 -5.15 3.10 -7.18
N ARG A 143 -5.86 2.31 -6.39
CA ARG A 143 -5.88 2.41 -4.92
C ARG A 143 -5.47 1.10 -4.28
N ILE A 144 -4.71 1.20 -3.20
CA ILE A 144 -4.33 0.04 -2.38
C ILE A 144 -5.58 -0.57 -1.75
N LEU A 145 -5.70 -1.90 -1.82
CA LEU A 145 -6.90 -2.61 -1.42
C LEU A 145 -7.29 -2.39 0.04
N CYS A 146 -6.38 -2.63 0.97
CA CYS A 146 -6.63 -2.57 2.40
C CYS A 146 -5.33 -2.32 3.18
N PRO A 147 -5.39 -1.97 4.48
CA PRO A 147 -4.20 -1.69 5.27
C PRO A 147 -3.16 -2.83 5.30
N PRO A 148 -3.54 -4.13 5.39
CA PRO A 148 -2.55 -5.21 5.27
C PRO A 148 -1.79 -5.21 3.95
N VAL A 149 -2.44 -4.91 2.82
CA VAL A 149 -1.74 -4.76 1.54
C VAL A 149 -0.82 -3.54 1.56
N GLN A 150 -1.26 -2.41 2.13
CA GLN A 150 -0.42 -1.23 2.24
C GLN A 150 0.87 -1.52 3.03
N LYS A 151 0.75 -2.21 4.18
CA LYS A 151 1.89 -2.65 4.99
C LYS A 151 2.83 -3.55 4.17
N ALA A 152 2.27 -4.50 3.42
CA ALA A 152 3.02 -5.41 2.57
C ALA A 152 3.78 -4.72 1.43
N LEU A 153 3.10 -3.83 0.69
CA LEU A 153 3.70 -3.05 -0.40
C LEU A 153 4.82 -2.15 0.12
N LEU A 154 4.60 -1.51 1.27
CA LEU A 154 5.61 -0.65 1.88
C LEU A 154 6.82 -1.47 2.32
N LYS A 155 6.60 -2.63 2.96
CA LYS A 155 7.68 -3.55 3.31
C LYS A 155 8.48 -3.99 2.09
N ALA A 156 7.80 -4.44 1.03
CA ALA A 156 8.46 -4.82 -0.21
C ALA A 156 9.24 -3.67 -0.82
N PHE A 157 8.68 -2.46 -0.84
CA PHE A 157 9.35 -1.26 -1.33
C PHE A 157 10.64 -0.94 -0.56
N MET A 158 10.63 -1.11 0.78
CA MET A 158 11.82 -0.90 1.61
C MET A 158 12.88 -1.99 1.41
N ASP A 159 12.44 -3.23 1.14
CA ASP A 159 13.34 -4.37 0.93
C ASP A 159 13.89 -4.43 -0.53
N MET A 160 13.28 -3.70 -1.47
CA MET A 160 13.77 -3.57 -2.84
C MET A 160 15.13 -2.87 -2.86
N PRO A 161 16.13 -3.43 -3.58
CA PRO A 161 17.39 -2.71 -3.76
C PRO A 161 17.09 -1.40 -4.49
N LEU A 162 17.61 -0.29 -3.95
CA LEU A 162 17.74 0.95 -4.71
C LEU A 162 18.32 0.57 -6.07
N THR A 163 17.58 0.81 -7.15
CA THR A 163 18.05 0.47 -8.49
C THR A 163 19.44 1.07 -8.64
N LYS A 164 20.43 0.22 -8.95
CA LYS A 164 21.84 0.62 -9.07
C LYS A 164 22.01 1.89 -9.90
N ASP A 165 21.16 2.05 -10.90
CA ASP A 165 20.98 3.24 -11.73
C ASP A 165 20.72 4.57 -10.96
N ILE A 166 19.90 4.57 -9.92
CA ILE A 166 19.67 5.77 -9.07
C ILE A 166 20.92 6.07 -8.25
N MET A 167 21.53 5.06 -7.64
CA MET A 167 22.76 5.24 -6.84
C MET A 167 23.93 5.72 -7.72
N ASP A 168 24.10 5.14 -8.91
CA ASP A 168 25.13 5.51 -9.87
C ASP A 168 24.89 6.95 -10.37
N ARG A 169 23.65 7.35 -10.66
CA ARG A 169 23.33 8.75 -11.06
C ARG A 169 23.53 9.75 -9.94
N VAL A 170 23.16 9.41 -8.70
CA VAL A 170 23.42 10.23 -7.51
C VAL A 170 24.93 10.44 -7.35
N ASN A 171 25.72 9.37 -7.47
CA ASN A 171 27.18 9.43 -7.37
C ASN A 171 27.83 10.25 -8.51
N LEU A 172 27.22 10.23 -9.71
CA LEU A 172 27.68 11.00 -10.87
C LEU A 172 27.20 12.46 -10.87
N GLY A 173 26.41 12.88 -9.87
CA GLY A 173 25.84 14.23 -9.80
C GLY A 173 24.86 14.57 -10.92
N ASN A 174 24.37 13.56 -11.64
CA ASN A 174 23.50 13.72 -12.80
C ASN A 174 22.09 13.20 -12.49
N ILE A 175 21.44 13.86 -11.53
CA ILE A 175 20.08 13.57 -11.11
C ILE A 175 19.18 14.75 -11.45
N SER A 176 18.00 14.46 -12.00
CA SER A 176 16.94 15.46 -12.07
C SER A 176 16.41 15.80 -10.67
N GLY A 177 15.79 16.97 -10.49
CA GLY A 177 15.17 17.35 -9.21
C GLY A 177 14.14 16.31 -8.73
N GLN A 178 13.37 15.71 -9.65
CA GLN A 178 12.45 14.62 -9.30
C GLN A 178 13.18 13.38 -8.78
N GLU A 179 14.29 12.97 -9.40
CA GLU A 179 15.07 11.82 -8.95
C GLU A 179 15.74 12.08 -7.59
N PHE A 180 16.14 13.32 -7.32
CA PHE A 180 16.65 13.74 -6.02
C PHE A 180 15.58 13.67 -4.92
N GLU A 181 14.37 14.20 -5.17
CA GLU A 181 13.25 14.12 -4.22
C GLU A 181 12.87 12.66 -3.91
N GLN A 182 12.89 11.80 -4.94
CA GLN A 182 12.64 10.37 -4.77
C GLN A 182 13.71 9.73 -3.90
N ALA A 183 14.99 9.97 -4.21
CA ALA A 183 16.13 9.46 -3.42
C ALA A 183 16.05 9.91 -1.95
N LEU A 184 15.73 11.19 -1.72
CA LEU A 184 15.51 11.72 -0.37
C LEU A 184 14.38 11.01 0.34
N LEU A 185 13.21 10.89 -0.30
CA LEU A 185 12.07 10.23 0.31
C LEU A 185 12.37 8.76 0.64
N ILE A 186 13.04 8.04 -0.25
CA ILE A 186 13.47 6.66 0.00
C ILE A 186 14.38 6.62 1.22
N GLN A 187 15.34 7.54 1.31
CA GLN A 187 16.20 7.66 2.47
C GLN A 187 15.39 7.96 3.73
N PHE A 188 14.40 8.87 3.68
CA PHE A 188 13.53 9.20 4.80
C PHE A 188 12.67 8.01 5.26
N ILE A 189 12.18 7.20 4.32
CA ILE A 189 11.31 6.05 4.61
C ILE A 189 12.14 4.84 5.10
N THR A 190 13.34 4.64 4.56
CA THR A 190 14.19 3.47 4.87
C THR A 190 15.21 3.72 6.00
N SER A 191 15.48 4.97 6.35
CA SER A 191 16.44 5.30 7.40
C SER A 191 15.84 5.15 8.80
N ASN A 192 16.40 4.23 9.58
CA ASN A 192 16.17 4.12 11.03
C ASN A 192 16.91 5.19 11.84
N LYS A 193 17.70 6.06 11.17
CA LYS A 193 18.44 7.17 11.81
C LYS A 193 17.79 8.51 11.45
N PRO A 194 17.75 9.47 12.39
CA PRO A 194 17.32 10.84 12.09
C PRO A 194 18.15 11.41 10.93
N ILE A 195 17.48 11.81 9.85
CA ILE A 195 18.14 12.49 8.75
C ILE A 195 18.29 13.95 9.14
N VAL A 196 19.54 14.37 9.36
CA VAL A 196 19.91 15.77 9.58
C VAL A 196 20.61 16.22 8.30
N PRO A 197 19.90 16.86 7.36
CA PRO A 197 20.55 17.40 6.18
C PRO A 197 21.53 18.49 6.60
N THR A 198 22.66 18.55 5.90
CA THR A 198 23.67 19.57 6.10
C THR A 198 23.54 20.55 4.96
N ALA A 199 23.20 21.81 5.25
CA ALA A 199 23.25 22.88 4.26
C ALA A 199 24.65 23.48 4.26
N THR A 200 25.25 23.60 3.08
CA THR A 200 26.43 24.43 2.87
C THR A 200 26.03 25.72 2.16
N ASP A 201 26.78 26.80 2.40
CA ASP A 201 26.61 28.00 1.58
C ASP A 201 27.03 27.73 0.13
N ILE A 202 26.71 28.65 -0.79
CA ILE A 202 27.01 28.52 -2.24
C ILE A 202 28.52 28.34 -2.50
N VAL A 203 29.37 28.65 -1.52
CA VAL A 203 30.83 28.58 -1.58
C VAL A 203 31.38 27.33 -0.86
N ASN A 204 30.50 26.43 -0.41
CA ASN A 204 30.81 25.24 0.36
C ASN A 204 31.52 25.52 1.71
N ALA A 205 31.43 26.75 2.21
CA ALA A 205 31.94 27.14 3.51
C ALA A 205 30.84 26.96 4.57
N ASN A 206 31.25 26.52 5.76
CA ASN A 206 30.41 26.44 6.97
C ASN A 206 29.14 25.56 6.83
N PRO A 207 29.30 24.22 6.75
CA PRO A 207 28.17 23.30 6.82
C PRO A 207 27.35 23.52 8.09
N THR A 208 26.07 23.88 7.91
CA THR A 208 25.09 24.05 8.99
C THR A 208 24.13 22.88 8.99
N SER A 209 24.05 22.18 10.12
CA SER A 209 23.07 21.11 10.31
C SER A 209 21.65 21.69 10.35
N ILE A 210 20.80 21.28 9.42
CA ILE A 210 19.38 21.60 9.45
C ILE A 210 18.71 20.62 10.41
N HIS A 211 18.39 21.12 11.60
CA HIS A 211 17.53 20.44 12.54
C HIS A 211 16.08 20.79 12.22
N TRP A 212 15.35 19.86 11.63
CA TRP A 212 13.92 20.01 11.41
C TRP A 212 13.22 20.08 12.78
N THR A 213 12.80 21.28 13.18
CA THR A 213 11.93 21.45 14.35
C THR A 213 10.50 21.09 13.96
N SER A 214 9.89 20.23 14.76
CA SER A 214 8.48 19.79 14.78
C SER A 214 8.06 18.63 13.85
N ASN A 215 7.59 17.57 14.52
CA ASN A 215 6.63 16.55 14.06
C ASN A 215 6.80 16.03 12.63
N ILE A 216 7.91 15.34 12.35
CA ILE A 216 7.86 14.30 11.32
C ILE A 216 6.87 13.27 11.85
N VAL A 217 5.66 13.27 11.28
CA VAL A 217 4.68 12.19 11.38
C VAL A 217 5.46 10.90 11.16
N ARG A 218 5.73 10.15 12.24
CA ARG A 218 6.27 8.81 12.08
C ARG A 218 5.24 8.06 11.26
N LEU A 219 5.64 7.12 10.40
CA LEU A 219 4.66 6.30 9.67
C LEU A 219 3.72 5.52 10.61
N SER A 220 4.04 5.42 11.92
CA SER A 220 3.11 5.01 12.98
C SER A 220 1.88 5.91 13.13
N ASP A 221 2.01 7.19 12.82
CA ASP A 221 1.00 8.24 13.03
C ASP A 221 0.08 8.39 11.79
N PHE A 222 0.43 7.75 10.67
CA PHE A 222 -0.46 7.62 9.51
C PHE A 222 -1.66 6.68 9.79
N GLN A 223 -1.63 5.90 10.88
CA GLN A 223 -2.71 5.00 11.28
C GLN A 223 -3.89 5.73 11.95
N THR A 224 -3.69 6.95 12.45
CA THR A 224 -4.68 7.66 13.30
C THR A 224 -5.46 8.76 12.58
N ASN A 225 -4.94 9.32 11.48
CA ASN A 225 -5.49 10.55 10.89
C ASN A 225 -6.61 10.40 9.85
N ARG A 226 -7.11 9.18 9.57
CA ARG A 226 -8.28 9.00 8.69
C ARG A 226 -9.64 9.05 9.40
N SER A 227 -9.67 9.08 10.74
CA SER A 227 -10.93 9.21 11.51
C SER A 227 -11.43 10.66 11.64
N ALA A 228 -10.56 11.65 11.43
CA ALA A 228 -10.86 13.05 11.74
C ALA A 228 -11.40 13.91 10.57
N LYS A 229 -11.53 13.37 9.35
CA LYS A 229 -11.96 14.16 8.16
C LYS A 229 -13.26 13.67 7.49
N ALA A 230 -14.07 12.89 8.19
CA ALA A 230 -15.41 12.46 7.75
C ALA A 230 -16.55 13.06 8.60
N LYS A 231 -16.26 14.10 9.39
CA LYS A 231 -17.27 14.91 10.09
C LYS A 231 -16.98 16.39 9.84
N GLU A 232 -17.32 16.84 8.64
CA GLU A 232 -17.73 18.21 8.31
C GLU A 232 -18.55 18.17 7.02
#